data_AF-A0A2L0ER40-F1
#
_entry.id   AF-A0A2L0ER40-F1
#
_cell.length_a   1.000
_cell.length_b   1.000
_cell.length_c   1.000
_cell.angle_alpha   90.00
_cell.angle_beta   90.00
_cell.angle_gamma   90.00
#
_symmetry.space_group_name_H-M   'P 1'
#
loop_
_entity.id
_entity.type
_entity.pdbx_description
1 polymer ?
#
loop_
_entity_poly.entity_id
_entity_poly.type
_entity_poly.pdbx_seq_one_letter_code
_entity_poly.pdbx_strand_id
1 'polypeptide(L)'
;MPYRELIMVDIKEMLRRRAAGQSARHVARETGFERETVGRCFEAAATLPLPRNREPTDEEIHAIAQRVQARPVPDASEEWKEIDAHRARVEAWLVQPRPLKLTKIHMLLKRDHGVSASYDTLRRVAMEELAWRTQTRGLFVDAARVRSPRDKARVENHVAYVRESWFDGESFTSLDEARASAEWWCRDVAGARVHGTTREVPREVFDARVNQREQRGCTVGR
;
A
#
# COMPACT_ATOMS: atom_id res chain seq x y z
N MET A 1 16.60 -3.25 2.31
CA MET A 1 17.24 -3.72 1.06
C MET A 1 16.26 -3.52 -0.09
N PRO A 2 16.69 -3.04 -1.27
CA PRO A 2 15.83 -3.03 -2.46
C PRO A 2 15.37 -4.47 -2.76
N TYR A 3 14.13 -4.61 -3.21
CA TYR A 3 13.58 -5.91 -3.61
C TYR A 3 14.38 -6.43 -4.81
N ARG A 4 15.09 -7.54 -4.62
CA ARG A 4 15.79 -8.23 -5.69
C ARG A 4 14.96 -9.44 -6.08
N GLU A 5 14.47 -9.44 -7.30
CA GLU A 5 13.75 -10.58 -7.86
C GLU A 5 14.66 -11.81 -7.87
N LEU A 6 14.08 -12.94 -7.48
CA LEU A 6 14.77 -14.21 -7.36
C LEU A 6 14.62 -14.93 -8.70
N ILE A 7 15.63 -14.82 -9.56
CA ILE A 7 15.60 -15.37 -10.91
C ILE A 7 16.11 -16.81 -10.86
N MET A 8 15.74 -17.63 -11.85
CA MET A 8 16.16 -19.02 -12.01
C MET A 8 17.68 -19.21 -11.87
N VAL A 9 18.47 -18.28 -12.42
CA VAL A 9 19.94 -18.27 -12.34
C VAL A 9 20.43 -18.13 -10.90
N ASP A 10 19.74 -17.33 -10.09
CA ASP A 10 20.11 -17.14 -8.68
C ASP A 10 19.86 -18.42 -7.87
N ILE A 11 18.74 -19.12 -8.11
CA ILE A 11 18.45 -20.41 -7.46
C ILE A 11 19.47 -21.46 -7.87
N LYS A 12 19.78 -21.57 -9.17
CA LYS A 12 20.83 -22.47 -9.68
C LYS A 12 22.16 -22.23 -8.96
N GLU A 13 22.57 -20.97 -8.87
CA GLU A 13 23.84 -20.61 -8.22
C GLU A 13 23.85 -20.90 -6.72
N MET A 14 22.75 -20.64 -6.02
CA MET A 14 22.61 -20.97 -4.59
C MET A 14 22.72 -22.49 -4.37
N LEU A 15 22.06 -23.30 -5.19
CA LEU A 15 22.09 -24.77 -5.09
C LEU A 15 23.47 -25.33 -5.42
N ARG A 16 24.14 -24.80 -6.46
CA ARG A 16 25.52 -25.18 -6.81
C ARG A 16 26.48 -24.94 -5.65
N ARG A 17 26.39 -23.78 -4.99
CA ARG A 17 27.22 -23.45 -3.83
C ARG A 17 26.92 -24.30 -2.61
N ARG A 18 25.64 -24.65 -2.39
CA ARG A 18 25.25 -25.62 -1.36
C ARG A 18 25.85 -27.00 -1.62
N ALA A 19 25.80 -27.47 -2.87
CA ALA A 19 26.40 -28.75 -3.28
C ALA A 19 27.93 -28.75 -3.08
N ALA A 20 28.58 -27.60 -3.22
CA ALA A 20 29.99 -27.39 -2.88
C ALA A 20 30.26 -27.27 -1.35
N GLY A 21 29.27 -27.55 -0.49
CA GLY A 21 29.41 -27.56 0.97
C GLY A 21 29.34 -26.18 1.64
N GLN A 22 28.98 -25.12 0.92
CA GLN A 22 28.87 -23.78 1.51
C GLN A 22 27.60 -23.66 2.38
N SER A 23 27.75 -23.05 3.55
CA SER A 23 26.62 -22.74 4.43
C SER A 23 25.75 -21.61 3.85
N ALA A 24 24.47 -21.55 4.22
CA ALA A 24 23.56 -20.49 3.79
C ALA A 24 24.09 -19.07 4.10
N ARG A 25 24.82 -18.91 5.22
CA ARG A 25 25.48 -17.64 5.59
C ARG A 25 26.59 -17.27 4.59
N HIS A 26 27.39 -18.25 4.19
CA HIS A 26 28.45 -18.04 3.19
C HIS A 26 27.84 -17.67 1.84
N VAL A 27 26.83 -18.42 1.38
CA VAL A 27 26.16 -18.17 0.11
C VAL A 27 25.48 -16.80 0.07
N ALA A 28 24.81 -16.38 1.15
CA ALA A 28 24.20 -15.06 1.26
C ALA A 28 25.23 -13.93 1.11
N ARG A 29 26.39 -14.07 1.78
CA ARG A 29 27.47 -13.08 1.71
C ARG A 29 28.03 -12.92 0.29
N GLU A 30 28.16 -14.02 -0.44
CA GLU A 30 28.75 -14.02 -1.79
C GLU A 30 27.77 -13.64 -2.89
N THR A 31 26.48 -13.98 -2.73
CA THR A 31 25.45 -13.73 -3.76
C THR A 31 24.73 -12.39 -3.56
N GLY A 32 24.86 -11.77 -2.38
CA GLY A 32 24.19 -10.52 -2.02
C GLY A 32 22.70 -10.69 -1.68
N PHE A 33 22.20 -11.93 -1.61
CA PHE A 33 20.84 -12.22 -1.15
C PHE A 33 20.76 -12.25 0.38
N GLU A 34 19.59 -11.90 0.89
CA GLU A 34 19.31 -12.02 2.33
C GLU A 34 19.43 -13.48 2.79
N ARG A 35 20.05 -13.68 3.96
CA ARG A 35 20.27 -15.00 4.54
C ARG A 35 18.98 -15.82 4.66
N GLU A 36 17.86 -15.20 5.03
CA GLU A 36 16.56 -15.87 5.14
C GLU A 36 16.04 -16.37 3.79
N THR A 37 16.31 -15.64 2.72
CA THR A 37 15.95 -16.02 1.34
C THR A 37 16.75 -17.23 0.88
N VAL A 38 18.07 -17.23 1.11
CA VAL A 38 18.93 -18.39 0.84
C VAL A 38 18.49 -19.61 1.67
N GLY A 39 18.16 -19.39 2.95
CA GLY A 39 17.61 -20.42 3.85
C GLY A 39 16.33 -21.05 3.30
N ARG A 40 15.34 -20.21 2.95
CA ARG A 40 14.08 -20.66 2.34
C ARG A 40 14.28 -21.43 1.04
N CYS A 41 15.21 -21.00 0.17
CA CYS A 41 15.57 -21.75 -1.03
C CYS A 41 16.11 -23.14 -0.70
N PHE A 42 16.96 -23.26 0.33
CA PHE A 42 17.53 -24.56 0.72
C PHE A 42 16.52 -25.49 1.38
N GLU A 43 15.61 -24.95 2.18
CA GLU A 43 14.48 -25.68 2.77
C GLU A 43 13.52 -26.17 1.68
N ALA A 44 13.12 -25.30 0.75
CA ALA A 44 12.29 -25.67 -0.38
C ALA A 44 12.94 -26.77 -1.23
N ALA A 45 14.24 -26.64 -1.51
CA ALA A 45 15.01 -27.65 -2.24
C ALA A 45 15.13 -28.99 -1.49
N ALA A 46 15.18 -28.99 -0.16
CA ALA A 46 15.25 -30.21 0.63
C ALA A 46 13.95 -31.03 0.61
N THR A 47 12.82 -30.37 0.31
CA THR A 47 11.50 -31.03 0.21
C THR A 47 11.21 -31.64 -1.17
N LEU A 48 12.09 -31.40 -2.16
CA LEU A 48 11.94 -31.94 -3.51
C LEU A 48 12.93 -33.10 -3.72
N PRO A 49 12.57 -34.12 -4.52
CA PRO A 49 13.47 -35.22 -4.88
C PRO A 49 14.49 -34.75 -5.92
N LEU A 50 15.36 -33.82 -5.53
CA LEU A 50 16.38 -33.27 -6.42
C LEU A 50 17.48 -34.31 -6.68
N PRO A 51 18.01 -34.35 -7.91
CA PRO A 51 19.12 -35.22 -8.26
C PRO A 51 20.37 -34.87 -7.45
N ARG A 52 21.14 -35.89 -7.05
CA ARG A 52 22.46 -35.72 -6.42
C ARG A 52 23.62 -35.78 -7.42
N ASN A 53 23.38 -36.35 -8.60
CA ASN A 53 24.40 -36.71 -9.59
C ASN A 53 24.26 -36.00 -10.94
N ARG A 54 23.25 -35.15 -11.10
CA ARG A 54 23.05 -34.29 -12.27
C ARG A 54 22.60 -32.91 -11.83
N GLU A 55 22.72 -31.93 -12.72
CA GLU A 55 22.15 -30.61 -12.47
C GLU A 55 20.61 -30.68 -12.41
N PRO A 56 19.97 -29.91 -11.52
CA PRO A 56 18.53 -29.75 -11.50
C PRO A 56 18.00 -29.17 -12.82
N THR A 57 16.88 -29.70 -13.32
CA THR A 57 16.21 -29.17 -14.51
C THR A 57 15.57 -27.82 -14.23
N ASP A 58 15.26 -27.07 -15.30
CA ASP A 58 14.55 -25.80 -15.17
C ASP A 58 13.17 -25.97 -14.50
N GLU A 59 12.50 -27.10 -14.72
CA GLU A 59 11.24 -27.43 -14.03
C GLU A 59 11.43 -27.62 -12.52
N GLU A 60 12.46 -28.36 -12.11
CA GLU A 60 12.80 -28.58 -10.69
C GLU A 60 13.15 -27.26 -9.99
N ILE A 61 13.85 -26.37 -10.68
CA ILE A 61 14.20 -25.04 -10.16
C ILE A 61 12.98 -24.13 -10.11
N HIS A 62 12.09 -24.23 -11.09
CA HIS A 62 10.86 -23.44 -11.12
C HIS A 62 9.93 -23.84 -9.97
N ALA A 63 9.85 -25.13 -9.64
CA ALA A 63 9.13 -25.62 -8.47
C ALA A 63 9.70 -25.05 -7.15
N ILE A 64 11.04 -24.93 -7.04
CA ILE A 64 11.68 -24.26 -5.89
C ILE A 64 11.30 -22.78 -5.85
N ALA A 65 11.37 -22.09 -6.99
CA ALA A 65 11.00 -20.67 -7.10
C ALA A 65 9.55 -20.43 -6.65
N GLN A 66 8.61 -21.22 -7.17
CA GLN A 66 7.20 -21.15 -6.80
C GLN A 66 7.00 -21.37 -5.30
N ARG A 67 7.71 -22.32 -4.69
CA ARG A 67 7.58 -22.61 -3.25
C ARG A 67 8.20 -21.52 -2.36
N VAL A 68 9.28 -20.88 -2.80
CA VAL A 68 9.90 -19.75 -2.10
C VAL A 68 9.07 -18.46 -2.24
N GLN A 69 8.46 -18.27 -3.42
CA GLN A 69 7.60 -17.13 -3.73
C GLN A 69 6.16 -17.29 -3.26
N ALA A 70 5.72 -18.52 -2.95
CA ALA A 70 4.45 -18.81 -2.30
C ALA A 70 4.46 -18.18 -0.91
N ARG A 71 4.11 -16.89 -0.86
CA ARG A 71 3.74 -16.22 0.37
C ARG A 71 2.54 -16.99 0.91
N PRO A 72 2.61 -17.59 2.11
CA PRO A 72 1.40 -18.07 2.76
C PRO A 72 0.50 -16.84 2.87
N VAL A 73 -0.65 -16.86 2.20
CA VAL A 73 -1.72 -15.94 2.57
C VAL A 73 -1.97 -16.26 4.03
N PRO A 74 -1.79 -15.30 4.97
CA PRO A 74 -2.05 -15.59 6.37
C PRO A 74 -3.47 -16.14 6.47
N ASP A 75 -3.64 -17.25 7.19
CA ASP A 75 -4.99 -17.75 7.47
C ASP A 75 -5.84 -16.59 7.99
N ALA A 76 -7.06 -16.48 7.46
CA ALA A 76 -8.00 -15.46 7.90
C ALA A 76 -8.08 -15.50 9.43
N SER A 77 -7.85 -14.37 10.09
CA SER A 77 -7.88 -14.28 11.55
C SER A 77 -9.19 -14.87 12.09
N GLU A 78 -9.20 -15.40 13.32
CA GLU A 78 -10.42 -15.95 13.92
C GLU A 78 -11.59 -14.94 13.89
N GLU A 79 -11.31 -13.65 14.11
CA GLU A 79 -12.32 -12.58 13.95
C GLU A 79 -12.87 -12.47 12.51
N TRP A 80 -12.05 -12.78 11.50
CA TRP A 80 -12.47 -12.73 10.09
C TRP A 80 -13.39 -13.91 9.80
N LYS A 81 -13.01 -15.12 10.22
CA LYS A 81 -13.85 -16.32 10.09
C LYS A 81 -15.19 -16.15 10.80
N GLU A 82 -15.19 -15.51 11.96
CA GLU A 82 -16.41 -15.20 12.73
C GLU A 82 -17.34 -14.26 11.97
N ILE A 83 -16.82 -13.20 11.34
CA ILE A 83 -17.63 -12.32 10.48
C ILE A 83 -18.09 -13.03 9.21
N ASP A 84 -17.22 -13.84 8.59
CA ASP A 84 -17.52 -14.58 7.36
C ASP A 84 -18.65 -15.62 7.57
N ALA A 85 -18.73 -16.24 8.75
CA ALA A 85 -19.85 -17.11 9.13
C ALA A 85 -21.21 -16.37 9.14
N HIS A 86 -21.21 -15.04 9.19
CA HIS A 86 -22.41 -14.20 9.12
C HIS A 86 -22.55 -13.44 7.80
N ARG A 87 -21.75 -13.75 6.78
CA ARG A 87 -21.70 -13.07 5.48
C ARG A 87 -23.08 -12.86 4.86
N ALA A 88 -23.85 -13.93 4.68
CA ALA A 88 -25.17 -13.86 4.03
C ALA A 88 -26.14 -12.92 4.76
N ARG A 89 -26.04 -12.81 6.10
CA ARG A 89 -26.86 -11.91 6.90
C ARG A 89 -26.43 -10.46 6.75
N VAL A 90 -25.11 -10.23 6.77
CA VAL A 90 -24.55 -8.90 6.51
C VAL A 90 -25.00 -8.42 5.15
N GLU A 91 -24.79 -9.22 4.09
CA GLU A 91 -25.26 -8.92 2.72
C GLU A 91 -26.75 -8.59 2.66
N ALA A 92 -27.60 -9.40 3.31
CA ALA A 92 -29.03 -9.16 3.37
C ALA A 92 -29.40 -7.80 3.99
N TRP A 93 -28.62 -7.29 4.95
CA TRP A 93 -28.81 -5.95 5.52
C TRP A 93 -28.25 -4.82 4.63
N LEU A 94 -27.26 -5.11 3.79
CA LEU A 94 -26.65 -4.14 2.88
C LEU A 94 -27.45 -3.96 1.57
N VAL A 95 -28.22 -4.97 1.14
CA VAL A 95 -28.96 -4.94 -0.15
C VAL A 95 -30.40 -4.43 0.00
N GLN A 96 -30.90 -4.25 1.23
CA GLN A 96 -32.25 -3.73 1.47
C GLN A 96 -32.47 -2.32 0.88
N PRO A 97 -33.72 -1.94 0.51
CA PRO A 97 -34.04 -0.61 -0.02
C PRO A 97 -33.62 0.55 0.89
N ARG A 98 -33.55 0.29 2.20
CA ARG A 98 -32.92 1.16 3.18
C ARG A 98 -31.82 0.36 3.89
N PRO A 99 -30.59 0.36 3.36
CA PRO A 99 -29.53 -0.48 3.89
C PRO A 99 -29.08 0.00 5.27
N LEU A 100 -28.75 -0.94 6.15
CA LEU A 100 -28.28 -0.61 7.50
C LEU A 100 -26.84 -0.10 7.46
N LYS A 101 -26.54 0.94 8.26
CA LYS A 101 -25.16 1.37 8.46
C LYS A 101 -24.34 0.24 9.08
N LEU A 102 -23.06 0.08 8.67
CA LEU A 102 -22.16 -0.93 9.24
C LEU A 102 -22.05 -0.86 10.77
N THR A 103 -22.14 0.33 11.36
CA THR A 103 -22.18 0.50 12.83
C THR A 103 -23.39 -0.17 13.46
N LYS A 104 -24.56 -0.10 12.80
CA LYS A 104 -25.77 -0.79 13.24
C LYS A 104 -25.66 -2.30 13.06
N ILE A 105 -25.08 -2.74 11.94
CA ILE A 105 -24.83 -4.16 11.66
C ILE A 105 -23.89 -4.76 12.71
N HIS A 106 -22.78 -4.09 13.02
CA HIS A 106 -21.86 -4.52 14.06
C HIS A 106 -22.53 -4.67 15.43
N MET A 107 -23.37 -3.70 15.80
CA MET A 107 -24.16 -3.75 17.03
C MET A 107 -25.11 -4.95 17.07
N LEU A 108 -25.79 -5.25 15.96
CA LEU A 108 -26.70 -6.41 15.87
C LEU A 108 -25.93 -7.73 15.91
N LEU A 109 -24.79 -7.82 15.23
CA LEU A 109 -23.91 -8.99 15.29
C LEU A 109 -23.42 -9.26 16.72
N LYS A 110 -23.00 -8.22 17.45
CA LYS A 110 -22.59 -8.36 18.85
C LYS A 110 -23.74 -8.78 19.76
N ARG A 111 -24.89 -8.12 19.63
CA ARG A 111 -26.03 -8.30 20.55
C ARG A 111 -26.78 -9.61 20.31
N ASP A 112 -27.06 -9.94 19.05
CA ASP A 112 -27.98 -11.02 18.69
C ASP A 112 -27.24 -12.29 18.27
N HIS A 113 -25.94 -12.20 17.97
CA HIS A 113 -25.12 -13.31 17.48
C HIS A 113 -23.81 -13.50 18.23
N GLY A 114 -23.54 -12.70 19.26
CA GLY A 114 -22.39 -12.88 20.15
C GLY A 114 -21.03 -12.64 19.50
N VAL A 115 -20.98 -11.96 18.35
CA VAL A 115 -19.74 -11.75 17.60
C VAL A 115 -18.71 -10.98 18.43
N SER A 116 -17.53 -11.57 18.61
CA SER A 116 -16.42 -10.95 19.34
C SER A 116 -15.59 -10.00 18.46
N ALA A 117 -15.57 -10.25 17.15
CA ALA A 117 -14.82 -9.50 16.16
C ALA A 117 -14.99 -7.98 16.25
N SER A 118 -13.89 -7.27 16.00
CA SER A 118 -13.85 -5.81 16.05
C SER A 118 -14.67 -5.18 14.91
N TYR A 119 -15.08 -3.92 15.12
CA TYR A 119 -15.76 -3.13 14.07
C TYR A 119 -14.89 -3.01 12.81
N ASP A 120 -13.58 -2.84 12.99
CA ASP A 120 -12.63 -2.71 11.88
C ASP A 120 -12.51 -4.00 11.07
N THR A 121 -12.59 -5.18 11.71
CA THR A 121 -12.64 -6.46 11.00
C THR A 121 -13.91 -6.56 10.13
N LEU A 122 -15.08 -6.25 10.68
CA LEU A 122 -16.32 -6.18 9.89
C LEU A 122 -16.21 -5.17 8.74
N ARG A 123 -15.68 -3.97 9.02
CA ARG A 123 -15.53 -2.91 8.03
C ARG A 123 -14.59 -3.33 6.91
N ARG A 124 -13.51 -4.05 7.23
CA ARG A 124 -12.56 -4.57 6.24
C ARG A 124 -13.20 -5.64 5.36
N VAL A 125 -13.87 -6.62 5.96
CA VAL A 125 -14.64 -7.65 5.22
C VAL A 125 -15.67 -6.99 4.29
N ALA A 126 -16.46 -6.05 4.81
CA ALA A 126 -17.49 -5.39 4.00
C ALA A 126 -16.90 -4.58 2.82
N MET A 127 -15.69 -4.03 2.97
CA MET A 127 -15.01 -3.29 1.90
C MET A 127 -14.36 -4.21 0.87
N GLU A 128 -13.68 -5.27 1.31
CA GLU A 128 -12.91 -6.16 0.44
C GLU A 128 -13.79 -7.20 -0.27
N GLU A 129 -14.80 -7.72 0.42
CA GLU A 129 -15.58 -8.89 -0.03
C GLU A 129 -17.00 -8.52 -0.46
N LEU A 130 -17.59 -7.47 0.13
CA LEU A 130 -19.02 -7.15 -0.04
C LEU A 130 -19.27 -5.87 -0.84
N ALA A 131 -18.23 -5.27 -1.44
CA ALA A 131 -18.29 -4.07 -2.28
C ALA A 131 -19.12 -2.89 -1.70
N TRP A 132 -19.26 -2.82 -0.37
CA TRP A 132 -20.20 -1.94 0.34
C TRP A 132 -20.01 -0.44 0.03
N ARG A 133 -18.78 -0.03 -0.32
CA ARG A 133 -18.49 1.37 -0.69
C ARG A 133 -18.49 1.64 -2.19
N THR A 134 -18.49 0.60 -3.03
CA THR A 134 -18.45 0.74 -4.49
C THR A 134 -19.84 1.08 -5.05
N GLN A 135 -20.90 0.72 -4.34
CA GLN A 135 -22.28 0.92 -4.78
C GLN A 135 -22.79 2.36 -4.69
N THR A 136 -22.11 3.30 -4.01
CA THR A 136 -22.71 4.62 -3.75
C THR A 136 -22.42 5.70 -4.79
N ARG A 137 -21.46 5.54 -5.72
CA ARG A 137 -21.13 6.63 -6.70
C ARG A 137 -20.66 6.18 -8.09
N GLY A 138 -20.76 4.91 -8.46
CA GLY A 138 -20.23 4.43 -9.75
C GLY A 138 -18.70 4.59 -9.89
N LEU A 139 -18.00 4.68 -8.75
CA LEU A 139 -16.55 4.84 -8.68
C LEU A 139 -15.95 3.58 -8.06
N PHE A 140 -14.98 2.98 -8.74
CA PHE A 140 -14.15 1.91 -8.21
C PHE A 140 -13.08 2.51 -7.30
N VAL A 141 -13.12 2.18 -6.01
CA VAL A 141 -12.09 2.62 -5.05
C VAL A 141 -11.04 1.52 -4.96
N ASP A 142 -9.91 1.72 -5.63
CA ASP A 142 -8.74 0.86 -5.47
C ASP A 142 -8.05 1.19 -4.13
N ALA A 143 -8.28 0.34 -3.13
CA ALA A 143 -7.70 0.54 -1.82
C ALA A 143 -6.23 0.08 -1.82
N ALA A 144 -5.33 0.98 -1.39
CA ALA A 144 -3.92 0.65 -1.21
C ALA A 144 -3.75 -0.61 -0.33
N ARG A 145 -2.89 -1.54 -0.75
CA ARG A 145 -2.70 -2.83 -0.07
C ARG A 145 -2.21 -2.61 1.37
N VAL A 146 -2.72 -3.43 2.28
CA VAL A 146 -2.35 -3.40 3.70
C VAL A 146 -0.83 -3.55 3.86
N ARG A 147 -0.21 -2.64 4.63
CA ARG A 147 1.25 -2.57 4.86
C ARG A 147 2.08 -2.42 3.58
N SER A 148 1.53 -1.80 2.54
CA SER A 148 2.31 -1.29 1.39
C SER A 148 2.36 0.24 1.44
N PRO A 149 3.35 0.86 2.11
CA PRO A 149 3.47 2.32 2.21
C PRO A 149 3.62 3.01 0.85
N ARG A 150 4.06 2.28 -0.18
CA ARG A 150 4.23 2.79 -1.55
C ARG A 150 2.92 2.93 -2.31
N ASP A 151 1.91 2.12 -1.95
CA ASP A 151 0.58 2.15 -2.57
C ASP A 151 -0.23 3.34 -2.04
N LYS A 152 0.10 3.82 -0.83
CA LYS A 152 -0.47 5.04 -0.29
C LYS A 152 0.22 6.23 -0.96
N ALA A 153 -0.53 6.94 -1.81
CA ALA A 153 -0.11 8.27 -2.27
C ALA A 153 0.31 9.10 -1.03
N ARG A 154 1.44 9.80 -1.14
CA ARG A 154 1.91 10.66 -0.06
C ARG A 154 0.82 11.68 0.23
N VAL A 155 0.13 11.53 1.35
CA VAL A 155 -0.84 12.53 1.81
C VAL A 155 0.02 13.72 2.22
N GLU A 156 -0.01 14.78 1.42
CA GLU A 156 0.71 15.99 1.76
C GLU A 156 0.12 16.57 3.05
N ASN A 157 0.98 16.89 4.01
CA ASN A 157 0.57 17.52 5.28
C ASN A 157 -0.21 18.83 5.08
N HIS A 158 -0.23 19.37 3.86
CA HIS A 158 -0.91 20.61 3.49
C HIS A 158 -2.42 20.43 3.25
N VAL A 159 -2.91 19.21 2.99
CA VAL A 159 -4.33 18.98 2.63
C VAL A 159 -5.28 19.41 3.75
N ALA A 160 -4.93 19.16 5.02
CA ALA A 160 -5.74 19.61 6.15
C ALA A 160 -5.85 21.14 6.20
N TYR A 161 -4.73 21.83 6.00
CA TYR A 161 -4.69 23.29 6.00
C TYR A 161 -5.49 23.91 4.85
N VAL A 162 -5.39 23.35 3.64
CA VAL A 162 -6.18 23.78 2.48
C VAL A 162 -7.67 23.59 2.76
N ARG A 163 -8.05 22.42 3.29
CA ARG A 163 -9.45 22.13 3.60
C ARG A 163 -10.00 23.09 4.64
N GLU A 164 -9.27 23.34 5.72
CA GLU A 164 -9.77 24.08 6.88
C GLU A 164 -9.65 25.60 6.73
N SER A 165 -8.67 26.11 5.98
CA SER A 165 -8.42 27.55 5.84
C SER A 165 -8.91 28.15 4.53
N TRP A 166 -9.12 27.36 3.48
CA TRP A 166 -9.62 27.85 2.20
C TRP A 166 -11.00 27.29 1.87
N PHE A 167 -11.21 25.99 2.02
CA PHE A 167 -12.36 25.33 1.42
C PHE A 167 -13.57 25.24 2.35
N ASP A 168 -13.35 25.22 3.66
CA ASP A 168 -14.43 25.05 4.63
C ASP A 168 -15.37 26.27 4.64
N GLY A 169 -16.67 26.02 4.44
CA GLY A 169 -17.70 27.07 4.36
C GLY A 169 -17.85 27.76 3.00
N GLU A 170 -16.96 27.51 2.04
CA GLU A 170 -17.05 28.09 0.70
C GLU A 170 -18.06 27.34 -0.19
N SER A 171 -18.66 28.05 -1.14
CA SER A 171 -19.55 27.48 -2.16
C SER A 171 -19.24 28.07 -3.52
N PHE A 172 -18.75 27.23 -4.42
CA PHE A 172 -18.39 27.63 -5.78
C PHE A 172 -19.47 27.19 -6.77
N THR A 173 -19.86 28.09 -7.65
CA THR A 173 -20.86 27.81 -8.71
C THR A 173 -20.22 27.21 -9.96
N SER A 174 -18.90 27.36 -10.12
CA SER A 174 -18.13 26.82 -11.24
C SER A 174 -16.69 26.46 -10.87
N LEU A 175 -16.04 25.65 -11.72
CA LEU A 175 -14.64 25.28 -11.53
C LEU A 175 -13.69 26.47 -11.70
N ASP A 176 -14.00 27.40 -12.61
CA ASP A 176 -13.15 28.57 -12.86
C ASP A 176 -13.20 29.56 -11.70
N GLU A 177 -14.36 29.70 -11.05
CA GLU A 177 -14.50 30.44 -9.81
C GLU A 177 -13.66 29.82 -8.68
N ALA A 178 -13.74 28.49 -8.52
CA ALA A 178 -12.92 27.78 -7.53
C ALA A 178 -11.41 27.96 -7.81
N ARG A 179 -10.98 27.94 -9.08
CA ARG A 179 -9.58 28.18 -9.46
C ARG A 179 -9.12 29.59 -9.13
N ALA A 180 -9.91 30.61 -9.46
CA ALA A 180 -9.59 32.00 -9.16
C ALA A 180 -9.49 32.24 -7.64
N SER A 181 -10.42 31.68 -6.87
CA SER A 181 -10.39 31.72 -5.41
C SER A 181 -9.15 31.01 -4.85
N ALA A 182 -8.82 29.83 -5.37
CA ALA A 182 -7.62 29.09 -4.98
C ALA A 182 -6.33 29.86 -5.24
N GLU A 183 -6.21 30.50 -6.41
CA GLU A 183 -5.04 31.29 -6.78
C GLU A 183 -4.85 32.48 -5.85
N TRP A 184 -5.92 33.22 -5.58
CA TRP A 184 -5.90 34.32 -4.62
C TRP A 184 -5.52 33.83 -3.22
N TRP A 185 -6.15 32.77 -2.73
CA TRP A 185 -5.83 32.22 -1.41
C TRP A 185 -4.38 31.75 -1.30
N CYS A 186 -3.88 31.06 -2.33
CA CYS A 186 -2.48 30.62 -2.41
C CYS A 186 -1.52 31.81 -2.35
N ARG A 187 -1.85 32.92 -3.01
CA ARG A 187 -1.01 34.11 -3.10
C ARG A 187 -1.03 34.96 -1.83
N ASP A 188 -2.23 35.22 -1.31
CA ASP A 188 -2.45 36.31 -0.37
C ASP A 188 -2.76 35.81 1.06
N VAL A 189 -3.15 34.54 1.23
CA VAL A 189 -3.40 33.93 2.55
C VAL A 189 -2.33 32.91 2.88
N ALA A 190 -2.27 31.81 2.11
CA ALA A 190 -1.32 30.73 2.35
C ALA A 190 0.12 31.13 2.04
N GLY A 191 0.32 32.00 1.04
CA GLY A 191 1.61 32.50 0.60
C GLY A 191 2.18 33.57 1.51
N ALA A 192 1.33 34.41 2.12
CA ALA A 192 1.74 35.53 2.97
C ALA A 192 1.98 35.14 4.44
N ARG A 193 1.54 33.95 4.87
CA ARG A 193 1.72 33.48 6.25
C ARG A 193 3.19 33.18 6.55
N VAL A 194 3.58 33.25 7.83
CA VAL A 194 4.86 32.68 8.28
C VAL A 194 4.70 31.17 8.48
N HIS A 195 5.50 30.37 7.78
CA HIS A 195 5.40 28.91 7.85
C HIS A 195 5.94 28.38 9.20
N GLY A 196 5.16 27.55 9.90
CA GLY A 196 5.50 27.10 11.26
C GLY A 196 6.84 26.37 11.40
N THR A 197 7.25 25.55 10.42
CA THR A 197 8.53 24.82 10.46
C THR A 197 9.73 25.64 10.00
N THR A 198 9.66 26.26 8.81
CA THR A 198 10.79 27.01 8.24
C THR A 198 10.91 28.43 8.78
N ARG A 199 9.84 28.97 9.38
CA ARG A 199 9.70 30.37 9.83
C ARG A 199 9.88 31.40 8.71
N GLU A 200 9.75 30.98 7.46
CA GLU A 200 9.82 31.83 6.29
C GLU A 200 8.42 32.08 5.71
N VAL A 201 8.27 33.15 4.93
CA VAL A 201 7.06 33.43 4.17
C VAL A 201 7.10 32.63 2.85
N PRO A 202 6.17 31.68 2.61
CA PRO A 202 6.23 30.80 1.45
C PRO A 202 6.31 31.52 0.11
N ARG A 203 5.61 32.65 -0.03
CA ARG A 203 5.63 33.46 -1.24
C ARG A 203 7.01 34.05 -1.51
N GLU A 204 7.64 34.64 -0.51
CA GLU A 204 8.98 35.22 -0.65
C GLU A 204 10.02 34.16 -1.03
N VAL A 205 9.93 32.97 -0.42
CA VAL A 205 10.80 31.84 -0.75
C VAL A 205 10.54 31.33 -2.16
N PHE A 206 9.28 31.27 -2.59
CA PHE A 206 8.92 30.88 -3.94
C PHE A 206 9.44 31.89 -4.97
N ASP A 207 9.17 33.17 -4.78
CA ASP A 207 9.59 34.26 -5.67
C ASP A 207 11.13 34.32 -5.75
N ALA A 208 11.83 34.17 -4.62
CA ALA A 208 13.29 34.10 -4.60
C ALA A 208 13.83 32.92 -5.42
N ARG A 209 13.17 31.76 -5.38
CA ARG A 209 13.56 30.57 -6.16
C ARG A 209 13.21 30.70 -7.64
N VAL A 210 12.07 31.28 -7.98
CA VAL A 210 11.67 31.56 -9.36
C VAL A 210 12.64 32.55 -9.99
N ASN A 211 12.91 33.68 -9.32
CA ASN A 211 13.87 34.67 -9.75
C ASN A 211 15.27 34.09 -9.93
N GLN A 212 15.73 33.19 -9.04
CA GLN A 212 17.00 32.48 -9.21
C GLN A 212 17.01 31.53 -10.43
N ARG A 213 15.89 30.86 -10.73
CA ARG A 213 15.78 30.01 -11.94
C ARG A 213 15.77 30.83 -13.21
N GLU A 214 15.07 31.96 -13.23
CA GLU A 214 15.02 32.89 -14.36
C GLU A 214 16.40 33.52 -14.61
N GLN A 215 17.10 33.96 -13.56
CA GLN A 215 18.46 34.48 -13.66
C GLN A 215 19.45 33.43 -14.16
N ARG A 216 19.31 32.16 -13.74
CA ARG A 216 20.14 31.04 -14.22
C ARG A 216 19.80 30.65 -15.67
N GLY A 217 18.53 30.78 -16.07
CA GLY A 217 18.07 30.58 -17.45
C GLY A 217 18.48 31.69 -18.41
N CYS A 218 18.72 32.91 -17.91
CA CYS A 218 19.18 34.05 -18.71
C CYS A 218 20.70 34.01 -19.02
N THR A 219 21.46 33.10 -18.39
CA THR A 219 22.90 32.88 -18.64
C THR A 219 23.24 31.87 -19.74
N VAL A 220 22.28 31.46 -20.58
CA VAL A 220 22.56 30.68 -21.81
C VAL A 220 22.13 31.50 -23.02
N GLY A 221 22.95 32.50 -23.34
CA GLY A 221 22.76 33.40 -24.48
C GLY A 221 24.01 34.22 -24.75
N ARG A 222 25.05 33.56 -25.26
CA ARG A 222 26.06 34.17 -26.14
C ARG A 222 26.21 33.28 -27.36
#